data_AF-A0A7V4LZC8-F1
#
_entry.id   AF-A0A7V4LZC8-F1
#
_cell.length_a   1.000
_cell.length_b   1.000
_cell.length_c   1.000
_cell.angle_alpha   90.00
_cell.angle_beta   90.00
_cell.angle_gamma   90.00
#
_symmetry.space_group_name_H-M   'P 1'
#
loop_
_entity.id
_entity.type
_entity.pdbx_description
1 polymer ?
#
loop_
_entity_poly.entity_id
_entity_poly.type
_entity_poly.pdbx_seq_one_letter_code
_entity_poly.pdbx_strand_id
1 'polypeptide(L)'
;MRGWIIFGRLARAAALVLLVAFAVVALIPRHRAYEEYRGKRDRLRDENRRIAELTRDLEIRAERLASDPEFAKQVAREAGMVEAGEVVFKFTNAPPASGRGASEGVMP
;
A
#
# COMPACT_ATOMS: atom_id res chain seq x y z
N MET A 1 54.42 13.45 -51.35
CA MET A 1 53.15 14.22 -51.20
C MET A 1 51.91 13.37 -50.90
N ARG A 2 51.80 12.10 -51.33
CA ARG A 2 50.60 11.24 -51.08
C ARG A 2 50.38 10.79 -49.62
N GLY A 3 51.44 10.67 -48.81
CA GLY A 3 51.34 10.24 -47.41
C GLY A 3 50.56 11.19 -46.49
N TRP A 4 50.65 12.50 -46.74
CA TRP A 4 49.94 13.53 -45.97
C TRP A 4 48.41 13.41 -46.10
N ILE A 5 47.93 13.01 -47.28
CA ILE A 5 46.51 12.82 -47.56
C ILE A 5 45.98 11.57 -46.84
N ILE A 6 46.78 10.49 -46.81
CA ILE A 6 46.40 9.24 -46.13
C ILE A 6 46.31 9.48 -44.62
N PHE A 7 47.28 10.19 -44.04
CA PHE A 7 47.28 10.53 -42.62
C PHE A 7 46.06 11.37 -42.22
N GLY A 8 45.71 12.38 -43.03
CA GLY A 8 44.52 13.20 -42.79
C GLY A 8 43.20 12.41 -42.88
N ARG A 9 43.10 11.42 -43.77
CA ARG A 9 41.92 10.54 -43.86
C ARG A 9 41.82 9.60 -42.67
N LEU A 10 42.95 9.04 -42.21
CA LEU A 10 43.00 8.18 -41.04
C LEU A 10 42.59 8.94 -39.77
N ALA A 11 43.09 10.17 -39.61
CA ALA A 11 42.75 11.04 -38.49
C ALA A 11 41.25 11.40 -38.46
N ARG A 12 40.65 11.72 -39.61
CA ARG A 12 39.19 11.99 -39.70
C ARG A 12 38.35 10.74 -39.44
N ALA A 13 38.79 9.57 -39.93
CA ALA A 13 38.11 8.32 -39.65
C ALA A 13 38.14 7.99 -38.15
N ALA A 14 39.30 8.13 -37.50
CA ALA A 14 39.43 7.94 -36.07
C ALA A 14 38.56 8.93 -35.26
N ALA A 15 38.52 10.21 -35.67
CA ALA A 15 37.66 11.21 -35.04
C ALA A 15 36.17 10.88 -35.19
N LEU A 16 35.74 10.41 -36.36
CA LEU A 16 34.36 9.97 -36.59
C LEU A 16 33.99 8.77 -35.70
N VAL A 17 34.87 7.77 -35.61
CA VAL A 17 34.65 6.61 -34.76
C VAL A 17 34.52 7.02 -33.28
N LEU A 18 35.40 7.90 -32.81
CA LEU A 18 35.33 8.45 -31.45
C LEU A 18 34.03 9.22 -31.20
N LEU A 19 33.60 10.03 -32.15
CA LEU A 19 32.36 10.81 -32.06
C LEU A 19 31.14 9.91 -32.00
N VAL A 20 31.10 8.85 -32.81
CA VAL A 20 30.01 7.84 -32.77
C VAL A 20 30.02 7.08 -31.45
N ALA A 21 31.19 6.64 -30.99
CA ALA A 21 31.31 5.95 -29.70
C ALA A 21 30.83 6.83 -28.54
N PHE A 22 31.23 8.11 -28.53
CA PHE A 22 30.79 9.08 -27.54
C PHE A 22 29.26 9.28 -27.56
N ALA A 23 28.68 9.43 -28.76
CA ALA A 23 27.24 9.55 -28.91
C ALA A 23 26.51 8.30 -28.37
N VAL A 24 26.97 7.09 -28.68
CA VAL A 24 26.39 5.85 -28.18
C VAL A 24 26.44 5.80 -26.65
N VAL A 25 27.60 6.08 -26.05
CA VAL A 25 27.76 6.08 -24.58
C VAL A 25 26.87 7.13 -23.92
N ALA A 26 26.70 8.30 -24.52
CA ALA A 26 25.82 9.35 -24.01
C ALA A 26 24.33 8.98 -24.10
N LEU A 27 23.93 8.14 -25.05
CA LEU A 27 22.53 7.71 -25.22
C LEU A 27 22.12 6.58 -24.26
N ILE A 28 23.04 5.72 -23.82
CA ILE A 28 22.77 4.59 -22.90
C ILE A 28 22.14 5.01 -21.55
N PRO A 29 22.67 5.99 -20.78
CA PRO A 29 22.09 6.35 -19.50
C PRO A 29 20.68 6.92 -19.65
N ARG A 30 20.40 7.57 -20.79
CA ARG A 30 19.10 8.17 -21.08
C ARG A 30 18.01 7.10 -21.23
N HIS A 31 18.32 5.93 -21.79
CA HIS A 31 17.38 4.82 -21.90
C HIS A 31 17.10 4.12 -20.56
N ARG A 32 18.10 3.98 -19.70
CA ARG A 32 17.90 3.35 -18.37
C ARG A 32 16.97 4.17 -17.47
N ALA A 33 17.03 5.50 -17.56
CA ALA A 33 16.12 6.37 -16.82
C ALA A 33 14.65 6.13 -17.21
N TYR A 34 14.35 5.84 -18.48
CA TYR A 34 12.98 5.61 -18.94
C TYR A 34 12.33 4.35 -18.34
N GLU A 35 13.09 3.30 -18.04
CA GLU A 35 12.54 2.10 -17.40
C GLU A 35 12.14 2.38 -15.95
N GLU A 36 12.95 3.14 -15.22
CA GLU A 36 12.65 3.52 -13.84
C GLU A 36 11.40 4.43 -13.76
N TYR A 37 11.24 5.35 -14.72
CA TYR A 37 10.03 6.18 -14.82
C TYR A 37 8.79 5.38 -15.22
N ARG A 38 8.91 4.33 -16.06
CA ARG A 38 7.78 3.45 -16.37
C ARG A 38 7.34 2.66 -15.14
N GLY A 39 8.28 2.04 -14.42
CA GLY A 39 7.96 1.29 -13.20
C GLY A 39 7.32 2.16 -12.11
N LYS A 40 7.77 3.40 -11.93
CA LYS A 40 7.13 4.35 -11.00
C LYS A 40 5.72 4.73 -11.45
N ARG A 41 5.50 5.02 -12.74
CA ARG A 41 4.17 5.39 -13.25
C ARG A 41 3.15 4.26 -13.08
N ASP A 42 3.54 3.02 -13.32
CA ASP A 42 2.63 1.88 -13.16
C ASP A 42 2.29 1.64 -11.69
N ARG A 43 3.27 1.73 -10.79
CA ARG A 43 3.02 1.66 -9.33
C ARG A 43 2.07 2.74 -8.84
N LEU A 44 2.32 4.01 -9.20
CA LEU A 44 1.44 5.11 -8.81
C LEU A 44 0.03 4.94 -9.39
N ARG A 45 -0.10 4.37 -10.59
CA ARG A 45 -1.41 4.12 -11.21
C ARG A 45 -2.18 3.04 -10.46
N ASP A 46 -1.52 1.96 -10.08
CA ASP A 46 -2.13 0.88 -9.30
C ASP A 46 -2.52 1.34 -7.90
N GLU A 47 -1.67 2.12 -7.25
CA GLU A 47 -1.94 2.69 -5.92
C GLU A 47 -3.12 3.66 -5.97
N ASN A 48 -3.17 4.54 -6.97
CA ASN A 48 -4.28 5.46 -7.16
C ASN A 48 -5.61 4.71 -7.42
N ARG A 49 -5.57 3.62 -8.21
CA ARG A 49 -6.77 2.77 -8.41
C ARG A 49 -7.26 2.17 -7.08
N ARG A 50 -6.35 1.62 -6.26
CA ARG A 50 -6.73 1.03 -4.96
C ARG A 50 -7.31 2.08 -4.01
N ILE A 51 -6.70 3.25 -3.95
CA ILE A 51 -7.19 4.35 -3.10
C ILE A 51 -8.58 4.78 -3.58
N ALA A 52 -8.79 4.94 -4.88
CA ALA A 52 -10.10 5.33 -5.43
C ALA A 52 -11.19 4.29 -5.13
N GLU A 53 -10.87 3.00 -5.18
CA GLU A 53 -11.80 1.91 -4.81
C GLU A 53 -12.15 1.98 -3.32
N LEU A 54 -11.16 2.20 -2.43
CA LEU A 54 -11.40 2.38 -1.00
C LEU A 54 -12.25 3.61 -0.70
N THR A 55 -11.94 4.75 -1.35
CA THR A 55 -12.74 5.98 -1.19
C THR A 55 -14.18 5.74 -1.59
N ARG A 56 -14.43 5.07 -2.71
CA ARG A 56 -15.79 4.75 -3.14
C ARG A 56 -16.51 3.83 -2.14
N ASP A 57 -15.85 2.81 -1.61
CA ASP A 57 -16.46 1.93 -0.60
C ASP A 57 -16.80 2.69 0.69
N LEU A 58 -15.90 3.57 1.14
CA LEU A 58 -16.12 4.42 2.30
C LEU A 58 -17.26 5.42 2.08
N GLU A 59 -17.37 6.03 0.90
CA GLU A 59 -18.47 6.92 0.55
C GLU A 59 -19.82 6.18 0.60
N ILE A 60 -19.89 4.96 0.03
CA ILE A 60 -21.11 4.14 0.07
C ILE A 60 -21.47 3.79 1.52
N ARG A 61 -20.50 3.45 2.35
CA ARG A 61 -20.74 3.17 3.78
C ARG A 61 -21.21 4.43 4.51
N ALA A 62 -20.58 5.57 4.27
CA ALA A 62 -20.97 6.83 4.89
C ALA A 62 -22.40 7.25 4.50
N GLU A 63 -22.76 7.09 3.23
CA GLU A 63 -24.12 7.33 2.74
C GLU A 63 -25.13 6.39 3.42
N ARG A 64 -24.79 5.09 3.56
CA ARG A 64 -25.62 4.12 4.28
C ARG A 64 -25.76 4.45 5.77
N LEU A 65 -24.69 4.89 6.44
CA LEU A 65 -24.77 5.35 7.84
C LEU A 65 -25.73 6.54 7.98
N ALA A 66 -25.76 7.43 7.00
CA ALA A 66 -26.64 8.60 7.04
C ALA A 66 -28.10 8.26 6.69
N SER A 67 -28.32 7.31 5.78
CA SER A 67 -29.66 6.96 5.30
C SER A 67 -30.36 5.85 6.09
N ASP A 68 -29.61 4.94 6.71
CA ASP A 68 -30.14 3.77 7.41
C ASP A 68 -29.78 3.78 8.91
N PRO A 69 -30.76 4.11 9.78
CA PRO A 69 -30.53 4.17 11.23
C PRO A 69 -30.28 2.80 11.86
N GLU A 70 -30.76 1.70 11.29
CA GLU A 70 -30.48 0.36 11.81
C GLU A 70 -29.05 -0.07 11.48
N PHE A 71 -28.56 0.29 10.29
CA PHE A 71 -27.15 0.11 9.93
C PHE A 71 -26.22 0.92 10.86
N ALA A 72 -26.57 2.16 11.19
CA ALA A 72 -25.81 2.98 12.12
C ALA A 72 -25.73 2.37 13.53
N LYS A 73 -26.83 1.80 14.04
CA LYS A 73 -26.85 1.07 15.33
C LYS A 73 -25.95 -0.16 15.30
N GLN A 74 -25.97 -0.93 14.21
CA GLN A 74 -25.12 -2.10 14.06
C GLN A 74 -23.62 -1.72 14.06
N VAL A 75 -23.25 -0.70 13.30
CA VAL A 75 -21.87 -0.17 13.25
C VAL A 75 -21.45 0.39 14.62
N ALA A 76 -22.35 1.09 15.32
CA ALA A 76 -22.09 1.57 16.67
C ALA A 76 -21.81 0.43 17.65
N ARG A 77 -22.60 -0.66 17.57
CA ARG A 77 -22.40 -1.86 18.40
C ARG A 77 -21.09 -2.59 18.09
N GLU A 78 -20.71 -2.68 16.81
CA GLU A 78 -19.41 -3.23 16.40
C GLU A 78 -18.24 -2.38 16.91
N ALA A 79 -18.40 -1.06 16.96
CA ALA A 79 -17.46 -0.14 17.60
C ALA A 79 -17.49 -0.18 19.15
N GLY A 80 -18.37 -0.99 19.74
CA GLY A 80 -18.52 -1.13 21.19
C GLY A 80 -19.31 0.01 21.85
N MET A 81 -19.98 0.84 21.07
CA MET A 81 -20.93 1.85 21.56
C MET A 81 -22.30 1.21 21.75
N VAL A 82 -22.97 1.59 22.83
CA VAL A 82 -24.30 1.08 23.19
C VAL A 82 -25.20 2.23 23.57
N GLU A 83 -26.50 2.04 23.40
CA GLU A 83 -27.48 3.09 23.65
C GLU A 83 -27.59 3.38 25.16
N ALA A 84 -27.89 4.63 25.53
CA ALA A 84 -27.98 5.02 26.93
C ALA A 84 -29.13 4.25 27.61
N GLY A 85 -28.79 3.36 28.55
CA GLY A 85 -29.74 2.49 29.25
C GLY A 85 -29.77 1.03 28.78
N GLU A 86 -28.95 0.66 27.79
CA GLU A 86 -28.84 -0.71 27.31
C GLU A 86 -27.91 -1.57 28.17
N VAL A 87 -28.34 -2.79 28.53
CA VAL A 87 -27.54 -3.73 29.36
C VAL A 87 -26.72 -4.65 28.48
N VAL A 88 -25.39 -4.48 28.49
CA VAL A 88 -24.45 -5.32 27.72
C VAL A 88 -24.10 -6.59 28.49
N PHE A 89 -24.65 -7.73 28.06
CA PHE A 89 -24.24 -9.03 28.58
C PHE A 89 -22.91 -9.47 27.93
N LYS A 90 -21.81 -9.32 28.68
CA LYS A 90 -20.52 -9.90 28.30
C LYS A 90 -20.40 -11.28 28.93
N PHE A 91 -20.46 -12.33 28.11
CA PHE A 91 -20.17 -13.69 28.56
C PHE A 91 -18.67 -13.78 28.87
N THR A 92 -18.28 -13.57 30.13
CA THR A 92 -16.99 -14.01 30.60
C THR A 92 -17.06 -15.53 30.73
N ASN A 93 -16.19 -16.25 30.02
CA ASN A 93 -15.93 -17.66 30.29
C ASN A 93 -15.24 -17.79 31.66
N ALA A 94 -15.96 -17.47 32.74
CA ALA A 94 -15.55 -17.80 34.08
C ALA A 94 -15.81 -19.31 34.26
N PRO A 95 -14.78 -20.14 34.55
CA PRO A 95 -14.98 -21.54 34.85
C PRO A 95 -15.99 -21.66 36.00
N PRO A 96 -16.89 -22.65 35.98
CA PRO A 96 -17.94 -22.75 36.98
C PRO A 96 -17.29 -22.83 38.36
N ALA A 97 -17.58 -21.83 39.20
CA ALA A 97 -17.30 -21.91 40.62
C ALA A 97 -18.21 -23.03 41.16
N SER A 98 -17.70 -24.26 41.11
CA SER A 98 -18.30 -25.40 41.79
C SER A 98 -18.33 -25.05 43.27
N GLY A 99 -19.52 -24.69 43.74
CA GLY A 99 -19.82 -24.51 45.15
C GLY A 99 -19.45 -25.78 45.90
N ARG A 100 -18.30 -25.76 46.57
CA ARG A 100 -17.98 -26.70 47.64
C ARG A 100 -18.21 -25.97 48.96
N GLY A 101 -19.47 -25.64 49.22
CA GLY A 101 -19.98 -25.53 50.58
C GLY A 101 -20.01 -26.94 51.16
N ALA A 102 -18.84 -27.44 51.56
CA ALA A 102 -18.74 -28.56 52.48
C ALA A 102 -18.43 -27.93 53.83
N SER A 103 -19.49 -27.79 54.63
CA SER A 103 -19.48 -27.59 56.07
C SER A 103 -18.42 -28.47 56.72
N GLU A 104 -17.26 -27.88 57.03
CA GLU A 104 -16.28 -28.48 57.93
C GLU A 104 -16.58 -27.92 59.32
N GLY A 105 -17.04 -28.81 60.18
CA GLY A 105 -17.66 -28.53 61.46
C GLY A 105 -16.76 -27.74 62.41
N VAL A 106 -17.34 -26.70 62.98
CA VAL A 106 -16.85 -26.06 64.19
C VAL A 106 -17.56 -26.70 65.39
N MET A 107 -16.81 -27.58 66.06
CA MET A 107 -16.71 -27.79 67.53
C MET A 107 -17.92 -28.36 68.30
N PRO A 108 -17.73 -28.94 69.52
CA PRO A 108 -16.59 -28.82 70.46
C PRO A 108 -15.65 -30.03 70.60
#